data_AF-A0A7V4T4F0-F1
#
_entry.id   AF-A0A7V4T4F0-F1
#
_cell.length_a   1.000
_cell.length_b   1.000
_cell.length_c   1.000
_cell.angle_alpha   90.00
_cell.angle_beta   90.00
_cell.angle_gamma   90.00
#
_symmetry.space_group_name_H-M   'P 1'
#
loop_
_entity.id
_entity.type
_entity.pdbx_description
1 polymer ?
#
loop_
_entity_poly.entity_id
_entity_poly.type
_entity_poly.pdbx_seq_one_letter_code
_entity_poly.pdbx_strand_id
1 'polypeptide(L)' 'YLDLLSDIIELGQIEGSMRQDLFVGLVKRFILGAVEGVINTWVSAGGRYDLVSMADPLVELYLKGVQGRK' A
#
# COMPACT_ATOMS: atom_id res chain seq x y z
N TYR A 1 -15.11 1.53 3.80
CA TYR A 1 -13.63 1.68 3.79
C TYR A 1 -13.01 0.81 2.71
N LEU A 2 -13.28 -0.50 2.69
CA LEU A 2 -12.77 -1.41 1.65
C LEU A 2 -13.24 -1.06 0.23
N ASP A 3 -14.44 -0.50 0.11
CA ASP A 3 -14.99 -0.08 -1.19
C ASP A 3 -14.35 1.22 -1.66
N LEU A 4 -14.17 2.21 -0.77
CA LEU A 4 -13.46 3.46 -1.08
C LEU A 4 -12.06 3.24 -1.67
N LEU A 5 -11.30 2.27 -1.14
CA LEU A 5 -9.98 1.95 -1.71
C LEU A 5 -10.11 1.35 -3.12
N SER A 6 -11.17 0.58 -3.38
CA SER A 6 -11.45 0.07 -4.73
C SER A 6 -11.76 1.23 -5.68
N ASP A 7 -12.63 2.16 -5.26
CA ASP A 7 -13.00 3.34 -6.03
C ASP A 7 -11.78 4.22 -6.37
N ILE A 8 -10.86 4.41 -5.41
CA ILE A 8 -9.62 5.17 -5.63
C ILE A 8 -8.71 4.48 -6.65
N ILE A 9 -8.57 3.15 -6.55
CA ILE A 9 -7.74 2.38 -7.49
C ILE A 9 -8.36 2.41 -8.89
N GLU A 10 -9.67 2.23 -9.00
CA GLU A 10 -10.41 2.31 -10.27
C GLU A 10 -10.26 3.68 -10.91
N LEU A 11 -10.45 4.76 -10.14
CA LEU A 11 -10.25 6.11 -10.63
C LEU A 11 -8.80 6.33 -11.11
N GLY A 12 -7.81 5.92 -10.33
CA GLY A 12 -6.41 6.04 -10.73
C GLY A 12 -6.07 5.24 -12.00
N GLN A 13 -6.70 4.07 -12.18
CA GLN A 13 -6.58 3.32 -13.42
C GLN A 13 -7.24 4.06 -14.59
N ILE A 14 -8.46 4.61 -14.42
CA ILE A 14 -9.15 5.40 -15.45
C ILE A 14 -8.32 6.62 -15.88
N GLU A 15 -7.70 7.31 -14.92
CA GLU A 15 -6.86 8.49 -15.16
C GLU A 15 -5.47 8.14 -15.72
N GLY A 16 -5.09 6.87 -15.74
CA GLY A 16 -3.77 6.41 -16.16
C GLY A 16 -2.66 6.70 -15.14
N SER A 17 -3.01 7.09 -13.91
CA SER A 17 -2.06 7.30 -12.80
C SER A 17 -1.71 6.00 -12.06
N MET A 18 -2.48 4.92 -12.29
CA MET A 18 -2.19 3.57 -11.81
C MET A 18 -2.18 2.54 -12.96
N ARG A 19 -1.42 1.46 -12.74
CA ARG A 19 -1.27 0.34 -13.68
C ARG A 19 -2.61 -0.34 -13.99
N GLN A 20 -3.03 -0.30 -15.24
CA GLN A 20 -4.29 -0.90 -15.73
C GLN A 20 -4.18 -2.41 -16.01
N ASP A 21 -2.96 -2.97 -16.08
CA ASP A 21 -2.71 -4.40 -16.30
C ASP A 21 -2.94 -5.25 -15.04
N LEU A 22 -3.31 -4.63 -13.92
CA LEU A 22 -3.57 -5.30 -12.65
C LEU A 22 -5.05 -5.28 -12.29
N PHE A 23 -5.55 -6.40 -11.78
CA PHE A 23 -6.88 -6.46 -11.19
C PHE A 23 -6.95 -5.56 -9.95
N VAL A 24 -7.98 -4.71 -9.86
CA VAL A 24 -8.25 -3.82 -8.70
C VAL A 24 -8.20 -4.59 -7.38
N GLY A 25 -8.80 -5.79 -7.34
CA GLY A 25 -8.80 -6.64 -6.15
C GLY A 25 -7.40 -7.08 -5.70
N LEU A 26 -6.45 -7.26 -6.62
CA LEU A 26 -5.07 -7.59 -6.30
C LEU A 26 -4.35 -6.38 -5.71
N VAL A 27 -4.49 -5.20 -6.34
CA VAL A 27 -3.89 -3.95 -5.85
C VAL A 27 -4.42 -3.60 -4.46
N LYS A 28 -5.73 -3.73 -4.24
CA LYS A 28 -6.36 -3.54 -2.93
C LYS A 28 -5.78 -4.47 -1.87
N ARG A 29 -5.67 -5.78 -2.16
CA ARG A 29 -5.10 -6.76 -1.22
C ARG A 29 -3.63 -6.48 -0.90
N PHE A 30 -2.86 -6.04 -1.89
CA PHE A 30 -1.48 -5.66 -1.71
C PHE A 30 -1.31 -4.47 -0.75
N ILE A 31 -2.06 -3.37 -0.97
CA ILE A 31 -2.01 -2.18 -0.11
C ILE A 31 -2.45 -2.53 1.31
N LEU A 32 -3.61 -3.19 1.47
CA LEU A 32 -4.13 -3.52 2.80
C LEU A 32 -3.23 -4.50 3.55
N GLY A 33 -2.78 -5.57 2.89
CA GLY A 33 -1.96 -6.58 3.52
C GLY A 33 -0.61 -6.03 4.00
N ALA A 34 -0.01 -5.10 3.26
CA ALA A 34 1.22 -4.45 3.67
C ALA A 34 1.02 -3.54 4.91
N VAL A 35 -0.04 -2.72 4.93
CA VAL A 35 -0.37 -1.89 6.11
C VAL A 35 -0.66 -2.75 7.33
N GLU A 36 -1.50 -3.78 7.18
CA GLU A 36 -1.85 -4.70 8.27
C GLU A 36 -0.62 -5.44 8.79
N GLY A 37 0.28 -5.89 7.91
CA GLY A 37 1.53 -6.54 8.29
C GLY A 37 2.45 -5.65 9.13
N VAL A 38 2.60 -4.38 8.75
CA VAL A 38 3.41 -3.40 9.51
C VAL A 38 2.79 -3.12 10.88
N ILE A 39 1.47 -2.91 10.95
CA ILE A 39 0.76 -2.69 12.23
C ILE A 39 0.90 -3.92 13.13
N ASN A 40 0.65 -5.13 12.62
CA ASN A 40 0.74 -6.36 13.40
C ASN A 40 2.14 -6.60 13.93
N THR A 41 3.17 -6.30 13.14
CA THR A 41 4.57 -6.39 13.58
C THR A 41 4.86 -5.37 14.69
N TRP A 42 4.35 -4.15 14.57
CA TRP A 42 4.52 -3.11 15.58
C TRP A 42 3.82 -3.44 16.91
N VAL A 43 2.57 -3.92 16.84
CA VAL A 43 1.82 -4.41 18.00
C VAL A 43 2.58 -5.56 18.68
N SER A 44 3.06 -6.52 17.88
CA SER A 44 3.83 -7.67 18.38
C SER A 44 5.18 -7.25 18.99
N ALA A 45 5.76 -6.15 18.51
CA ALA A 45 6.94 -5.54 19.09
C ALA A 45 6.63 -4.70 20.34
N GLY A 46 5.39 -4.67 20.84
CA GLY A 46 4.99 -3.90 22.02
C GLY A 46 5.06 -2.39 21.81
N GLY A 47 4.90 -1.92 20.57
CA GLY A 47 4.92 -0.50 20.25
C GLY A 47 6.27 0.21 20.43
N ARG A 48 7.38 -0.55 20.43
CA ARG A 48 8.73 -0.07 20.78
C ARG A 48 9.41 0.84 19.76
N TYR A 49 8.81 1.06 18.60
CA TYR A 49 9.36 1.93 17.56
C TYR A 49 8.28 2.86 17.00
N ASP A 50 8.72 3.93 16.34
CA ASP A 50 7.82 4.88 15.69
C ASP A 50 7.16 4.24 14.46
N LEU A 51 5.87 3.90 14.61
CA LEU A 51 5.07 3.34 13.53
C LEU A 51 4.89 4.33 12.37
N VAL A 52 4.80 5.64 12.67
CA VAL A 52 4.52 6.67 11.66
C VAL A 52 5.67 6.77 10.66
N SER A 53 6.90 6.51 11.10
CA SER A 53 8.09 6.44 10.22
C SER A 53 7.98 5.41 9.09
N MET A 54 7.03 4.46 9.16
CA MET A 54 6.79 3.46 8.10
C MET A 54 5.85 3.95 6.99
N ALA A 55 5.16 5.09 7.17
CA ALA A 55 4.19 5.59 6.20
C ALA A 55 4.82 5.94 4.84
N ASP A 56 5.86 6.80 4.84
CA ASP A 56 6.52 7.23 3.60
C ASP A 56 7.17 6.04 2.85
N PRO A 57 7.90 5.12 3.53
CA PRO A 57 8.41 3.91 2.87
C PRO A 57 7.33 3.03 2.23
N LEU A 58 6.17 2.87 2.88
CA LEU A 58 5.06 2.08 2.32
C LEU A 58 4.50 2.74 1.07
N VAL A 59 4.31 4.07 1.06
CA VAL A 59 3.85 4.80 -0.13
C VAL A 59 4.85 4.66 -1.28
N GLU A 60 6.15 4.83 -1.01
CA GLU A 60 7.20 4.61 -2.00
C GLU A 60 7.17 3.19 -2.57
N LEU A 61 6.99 2.18 -1.71
CA LEU A 61 6.89 0.79 -2.12
C LEU A 61 5.67 0.54 -3.00
N TYR A 62 4.53 1.14 -2.68
CA TYR A 62 3.31 0.99 -3.48
C TYR A 62 3.46 1.58 -4.88
N LEU A 63 4.13 2.72 -4.98
CA LEU A 63 4.24 3.45 -6.25
C LEU A 63 5.43 3.03 -7.11
N LYS A 64 6.53 2.58 -6.48
CA LYS A 64 7.80 2.31 -7.18
C LYS A 64 8.27 0.86 -7.07
N GLY A 65 7.64 0.04 -6.23
CA GLY A 65 8.06 -1.33 -6.00
C GLY A 65 9.43 -1.43 -5.33
N VAL A 66 10.05 -2.62 -5.42
CA VAL A 66 11.34 -2.94 -4.75
C VAL A 66 12.57 -2.80 -5.64
N GLN A 67 12.39 -2.36 -6.89
CA GLN A 67 13.51 -2.19 -7.80
C GLN A 67 14.44 -1.08 -7.31
N GLY A 68 15.76 -1.30 -7.41
CA GLY A 68 16.75 -0.28 -7.08
C GLY A 68 16.55 1.00 -7.91
N ARG A 69 16.68 2.16 -7.28
CA ARG A 69 16.70 3.46 -7.98
C ARG A 69 17.95 3.50 -8.86
N LYS A 70 17.77 3.60 -10.18
CA LYS A 70 18.88 3.88 -11.11
C LYS A 70 19.25 5.35 -11.07
#